data_AF-A0A7S4K826-F1
#
_entry.id   AF-A0A7S4K826-F1
#
_cell.length_a   1.000
_cell.length_b   1.000
_cell.length_c   1.000
_cell.angle_alpha   90.00
_cell.angle_beta   90.00
_cell.angle_gamma   90.00
#
_symmetry.space_group_name_H-M   'P 1'
#
loop_
_entity.id
_entity.type
_entity.pdbx_description
1 polymer ?
#
loop_
_entity_poly.entity_id
_entity_poly.type
_entity_poly.pdbx_seq_one_letter_code
_entity_poly.pdbx_strand_id
1 'polypeptide(L)'
;MSELRDSGDTTARPNAFTYSTLIDSLCRAGRFEEATELWEDMAKSYERARANNGGKEEGGGTAAAAPNAIQLTHIVSTLGKSGDPQAGAKADALLDRLESLHSTHKLDRLRPNVRTYTAVITAHAKSRSFNKARAAASALDRLKSAYAASASDDVRPNVAAYTSLLNACAFAVGDAPEKREALRIAAAAYQQMCSDPNGYGAGVRPNQYAYGTMLRVCSNLIPPGKERTASMTSVFRRCKDEGFVNETVLRAMRGGLSEEECIEAIGSKVASEAKVAGDIPEEWRRNVTKGGGGFRNTQQRRRGGG
;
A
#
# COMPACT_ATOMS: atom_id res chain seq x y z
N MET A 1 7.05 13.33 28.55
CA MET A 1 8.21 13.48 27.64
C MET A 1 8.71 14.93 27.54
N SER A 2 7.89 15.95 27.81
CA SER A 2 8.40 17.31 28.08
C SER A 2 9.24 17.32 29.38
N GLU A 3 8.75 16.70 30.45
CA GLU A 3 9.43 16.65 31.76
C GLU A 3 10.83 16.02 31.73
N LEU A 4 11.03 14.94 30.96
CA LEU A 4 12.34 14.30 30.74
C LEU A 4 13.27 15.11 29.82
N ARG A 5 12.72 16.07 29.08
CA ARG A 5 13.46 16.98 28.19
C ARG A 5 13.92 18.23 28.95
N ASP A 6 13.14 18.64 29.93
CA ASP A 6 13.37 19.80 30.80
C ASP A 6 14.24 19.48 32.04
N SER A 7 14.43 18.18 32.37
CA SER A 7 15.20 17.76 33.54
C SER A 7 16.72 17.93 33.44
N GLY A 8 17.26 18.36 32.29
CA GLY A 8 18.70 18.62 32.11
C GLY A 8 19.61 17.38 32.16
N ASP A 9 19.08 16.19 32.39
CA ASP A 9 19.84 14.94 32.43
C ASP A 9 20.17 14.46 31.01
N THR A 10 21.45 14.53 30.66
CA THR A 10 21.96 14.16 29.33
C THR A 10 22.03 12.65 29.12
N THR A 11 21.87 11.83 30.16
CA THR A 11 21.94 10.37 30.08
C THR A 11 20.60 9.68 29.76
N ALA A 12 19.48 10.38 29.94
CA ALA A 12 18.12 9.85 29.75
C ALA A 12 17.40 10.37 28.48
N ARG A 13 18.12 11.01 27.55
CA ARG A 13 17.50 11.59 26.35
C ARG A 13 16.94 10.51 25.42
N PRO A 14 15.64 10.58 25.06
CA PRO A 14 15.02 9.62 24.14
C PRO A 14 15.69 9.65 22.77
N ASN A 15 16.09 8.49 22.26
CA ASN A 15 16.65 8.32 20.91
C ASN A 15 15.58 7.87 19.91
N ALA A 16 15.93 7.76 18.62
CA ALA A 16 14.97 7.35 17.58
C ALA A 16 14.31 5.99 17.87
N PHE A 17 15.01 5.05 18.52
CA PHE A 17 14.44 3.77 18.94
C PHE A 17 13.37 3.93 20.03
N THR A 18 13.60 4.82 20.99
CA THR A 18 12.64 5.14 22.06
C THR A 18 11.35 5.71 21.47
N TYR A 19 11.46 6.69 20.57
CA TYR A 19 10.32 7.24 19.84
C TYR A 19 9.60 6.17 19.02
N SER A 20 10.33 5.33 18.27
CA SER A 20 9.72 4.25 17.48
C SER A 20 8.92 3.29 18.35
N THR A 21 9.43 2.93 19.53
CA THR A 21 8.77 2.01 20.46
C THR A 21 7.50 2.64 21.04
N LEU A 22 7.56 3.90 21.44
CA LEU A 22 6.39 4.63 21.96
C LEU A 22 5.33 4.82 20.87
N ILE A 23 5.74 5.23 19.66
CA ILE A 23 4.84 5.34 18.51
C ILE A 23 4.19 3.99 18.21
N ASP A 24 4.96 2.89 18.17
CA ASP A 24 4.40 1.54 17.98
C ASP A 24 3.38 1.19 19.07
N SER A 25 3.68 1.46 20.34
CA SER A 25 2.77 1.20 21.46
C SER A 25 1.48 2.01 21.38
N LEU A 26 1.55 3.29 21.00
CA LEU A 26 0.40 4.17 20.84
C LEU A 26 -0.46 3.74 19.65
N CYS A 27 0.17 3.40 18.52
CA CYS A 27 -0.52 2.86 17.35
C CYS A 27 -1.26 1.56 17.66
N ARG A 28 -0.68 0.65 18.45
CA ARG A 28 -1.33 -0.59 18.89
C ARG A 28 -2.50 -0.33 19.82
N ALA A 29 -2.42 0.73 20.63
CA ALA A 29 -3.50 1.17 21.50
C ALA A 29 -4.59 2.00 20.77
N GLY A 30 -4.45 2.25 19.46
CA GLY A 30 -5.38 3.07 18.69
C GLY A 30 -5.29 4.58 18.95
N ARG A 31 -4.24 5.04 19.65
CA ARG A 31 -4.01 6.45 20.01
C ARG A 31 -3.22 7.16 18.91
N PHE A 32 -3.82 7.28 17.73
CA PHE A 32 -3.13 7.73 16.51
C PHE A 32 -2.76 9.21 16.54
N GLU A 33 -3.62 10.04 17.11
CA GLU A 33 -3.40 11.47 17.29
C GLU A 33 -2.15 11.69 18.14
N GLU A 34 -2.05 11.01 19.28
CA GLU A 34 -0.88 11.09 20.17
C GLU A 34 0.38 10.51 19.54
N ALA A 35 0.27 9.42 18.77
CA ALA A 35 1.41 8.88 18.02
C ALA A 35 1.92 9.88 16.97
N THR A 36 1.00 10.59 16.32
CA THR A 36 1.29 11.62 15.32
C THR A 36 1.91 12.86 15.96
N GLU A 37 1.34 13.35 17.06
CA GLU A 37 1.88 14.45 17.86
C GLU A 37 3.28 14.13 18.36
N LEU A 38 3.51 12.92 18.87
CA LEU A 38 4.82 12.49 19.35
C LEU A 38 5.87 12.48 18.23
N TRP A 39 5.50 12.08 17.02
CA TRP A 39 6.39 12.13 15.86
C TRP A 39 6.63 13.58 15.38
N GLU A 40 5.61 14.44 15.39
CA GLU A 40 5.76 15.86 15.05
C GLU A 40 6.64 16.60 16.05
N ASP A 41 6.51 16.32 17.34
CA ASP A 41 7.37 16.88 18.38
C ASP A 41 8.82 16.43 18.20
N MET A 42 9.03 15.17 17.83
CA MET A 42 10.35 14.65 17.44
C MET A 42 10.90 15.44 16.25
N ALA A 43 10.11 15.61 15.18
CA ALA A 43 10.52 16.35 13.99
C ALA A 43 10.85 17.81 14.29
N LYS A 44 9.97 18.55 14.95
CA LYS A 44 10.19 19.96 15.34
C LYS A 44 11.42 20.11 16.24
N SER A 45 11.61 19.19 17.19
CA SER A 45 12.79 19.23 18.07
C SER A 45 14.09 19.00 17.31
N TYR A 46 14.07 18.10 16.33
CA TYR A 46 15.19 17.85 15.44
C TYR A 46 15.49 19.06 14.55
N GLU A 47 14.46 19.70 13.99
CA GLU A 47 14.60 20.92 13.18
C GLU A 47 15.23 22.06 13.97
N ARG A 48 14.77 22.29 15.22
CA ARG A 48 15.34 23.30 16.12
C ARG A 48 16.79 23.02 16.46
N ALA A 49 17.13 21.77 16.80
CA ALA A 49 18.51 21.38 17.12
C ALA A 49 19.43 21.56 15.90
N ARG A 50 18.95 21.20 14.70
CA ARG A 50 19.69 21.35 13.45
C ARG A 50 19.91 22.84 13.09
N ALA A 51 18.91 23.69 13.32
CA ALA A 51 19.04 25.13 13.13
C ALA A 51 20.09 25.74 14.09
N ASN A 52 20.09 25.31 15.35
CA ASN A 52 21.05 25.78 16.36
C ASN A 52 22.49 25.33 16.08
N ASN A 53 22.68 24.19 15.39
CA ASN A 53 24.01 23.67 15.05
C ASN A 53 24.44 23.93 13.59
N GLY A 54 23.94 25.02 12.98
CA GLY A 54 24.37 25.45 11.66
C GLY A 54 24.14 24.43 10.53
N GLY A 55 23.11 23.57 10.67
CA GLY A 55 22.75 22.57 9.66
C GLY A 55 23.58 21.29 9.65
N LYS A 56 24.53 21.11 10.57
CA LYS A 56 25.32 19.88 10.67
C LYS A 56 24.56 18.78 11.40
N GLU A 57 24.68 17.54 10.91
CA GLU A 57 24.24 16.39 11.70
C GLU A 57 25.20 16.20 12.88
N GLU A 58 24.68 16.24 14.10
CA GLU A 58 25.48 15.94 15.29
C GLU A 58 25.91 14.48 15.29
N GLY A 59 27.22 14.25 15.11
CA GLY A 59 27.89 13.00 15.42
C GLY A 59 28.24 12.93 16.90
N GLY A 60 27.27 12.71 17.78
CA GLY A 60 27.52 12.59 19.22
C GLY A 60 26.24 12.51 20.04
N GLY A 61 26.28 11.84 21.19
CA GLY A 61 25.13 11.47 22.05
C GLY A 61 24.25 12.60 22.60
N THR A 62 24.48 13.85 22.21
CA THR A 62 23.65 15.03 22.53
C THR A 62 22.57 15.34 21.49
N ALA A 63 22.63 14.67 20.32
CA ALA A 63 21.80 14.95 19.17
C ALA A 63 20.30 14.70 19.44
N ALA A 64 19.46 15.67 19.08
CA ALA A 64 18.01 15.48 19.05
C ALA A 64 17.67 14.24 18.20
N ALA A 65 16.71 13.43 18.67
CA ALA A 65 16.33 12.21 18.00
C ALA A 65 15.83 12.52 16.58
N ALA A 66 16.51 11.97 15.58
CA ALA A 66 16.22 12.29 14.18
C ALA A 66 15.01 11.51 13.66
N PRO A 67 13.99 12.19 13.12
CA PRO A 67 12.82 11.53 12.53
C PRO A 67 13.25 10.66 11.34
N ASN A 68 12.53 9.56 11.10
CA ASN A 68 12.73 8.74 9.92
C ASN A 68 11.41 8.36 9.27
N ALA A 69 11.49 7.99 7.98
CA ALA A 69 10.33 7.57 7.20
C ALA A 69 9.66 6.32 7.77
N ILE A 70 10.41 5.39 8.37
CA ILE A 70 9.90 4.11 8.90
C ILE A 70 8.84 4.33 9.99
N GLN A 71 9.10 5.26 10.92
CA GLN A 71 8.16 5.61 11.99
C GLN A 71 6.84 6.12 11.42
N LEU A 72 6.91 7.04 10.45
CA LEU A 72 5.72 7.60 9.82
C LEU A 72 4.99 6.58 8.94
N THR A 73 5.71 5.74 8.19
CA THR A 73 5.13 4.60 7.47
C THR A 73 4.35 3.69 8.41
N HIS A 74 4.85 3.46 9.62
CA HIS A 74 4.16 2.65 10.61
C HIS A 74 2.87 3.32 11.10
N ILE A 75 2.90 4.61 11.44
CA ILE A 75 1.68 5.38 11.79
C ILE A 75 0.65 5.29 10.67
N VAL A 76 1.02 5.56 9.42
CA VAL A 76 0.11 5.48 8.26
C VAL A 76 -0.46 4.08 8.08
N SER A 77 0.37 3.04 8.21
CA SER A 77 -0.06 1.65 8.05
C SER A 77 -1.06 1.20 9.12
N THR A 78 -0.87 1.66 10.36
CA THR A 78 -1.75 1.34 11.49
C THR A 78 -3.03 2.16 11.43
N LEU A 79 -2.95 3.45 11.08
CA LEU A 79 -4.09 4.31 10.82
C LEU A 79 -4.99 3.75 9.70
N GLY A 80 -4.43 3.26 8.60
CA GLY A 80 -5.22 2.60 7.57
C GLY A 80 -5.98 1.36 8.05
N LYS A 81 -5.55 0.72 9.14
CA LYS A 81 -6.22 -0.45 9.74
C LYS A 81 -7.22 -0.10 10.85
N SER A 82 -7.30 1.17 11.28
CA SER A 82 -8.14 1.58 12.41
C SER A 82 -9.63 1.60 12.10
N GLY A 83 -10.01 1.68 10.82
CA GLY A 83 -11.38 1.90 10.39
C GLY A 83 -11.82 3.37 10.46
N ASP A 84 -10.91 4.30 10.76
CA ASP A 84 -11.17 5.74 10.75
C ASP A 84 -11.65 6.19 9.34
N PRO A 85 -12.84 6.80 9.22
CA PRO A 85 -13.35 7.31 7.95
C PRO A 85 -12.42 8.31 7.25
N GLN A 86 -11.58 9.03 8.01
CA GLN A 86 -10.62 10.03 7.53
C GLN A 86 -9.18 9.51 7.42
N ALA A 87 -8.96 8.19 7.59
CA ALA A 87 -7.63 7.59 7.55
C ALA A 87 -6.82 7.99 6.30
N GLY A 88 -7.48 8.08 5.13
CA GLY A 88 -6.85 8.50 3.87
C GLY A 88 -6.34 9.95 3.91
N ALA A 89 -7.17 10.91 4.33
CA ALA A 89 -6.79 12.32 4.41
C ALA A 89 -5.67 12.57 5.44
N LYS A 90 -5.77 11.91 6.61
CA LYS A 90 -4.72 11.94 7.63
C LYS A 90 -3.41 11.31 7.10
N ALA A 91 -3.49 10.24 6.32
CA ALA A 91 -2.33 9.62 5.68
C ALA A 91 -1.67 10.52 4.63
N ASP A 92 -2.46 11.27 3.85
CA ASP A 92 -1.93 12.26 2.90
C ASP A 92 -1.18 13.38 3.64
N ALA A 93 -1.76 13.93 4.71
CA ALA A 93 -1.10 14.97 5.51
C ALA A 93 0.25 14.53 6.08
N LEU A 94 0.34 13.28 6.55
CA LEU A 94 1.59 12.69 7.02
C LEU A 94 2.60 12.49 5.88
N LEU A 95 2.16 12.06 4.69
CA LEU A 95 3.05 11.95 3.53
C LEU A 95 3.56 13.32 3.07
N ASP A 96 2.70 14.34 3.02
CA ASP A 96 3.07 15.71 2.69
C ASP A 96 4.11 16.25 3.66
N ARG A 97 3.93 15.99 4.96
CA ARG A 97 4.90 16.36 5.97
C ARG A 97 6.24 15.65 5.77
N LEU A 98 6.24 14.35 5.48
CA LEU A 98 7.46 13.59 5.23
C LEU A 98 8.22 14.11 3.99
N GLU A 99 7.50 14.34 2.88
CA GLU A 99 8.06 14.89 1.65
C GLU A 99 8.60 16.31 1.85
N SER A 100 7.91 17.16 2.62
CA SER A 100 8.37 18.50 3.00
C SER A 100 9.68 18.43 3.79
N LEU A 101 9.74 17.61 4.84
CA LEU A 101 10.96 17.46 5.64
C LEU A 101 12.13 16.89 4.83
N HIS A 102 11.87 15.91 3.95
CA HIS A 102 12.91 15.39 3.06
C HIS A 102 13.40 16.45 2.09
N SER A 103 12.50 17.26 1.50
CA SER A 103 12.86 18.31 0.54
C SER A 103 13.63 19.45 1.19
N THR A 104 13.25 19.86 2.40
CA THR A 104 13.89 20.95 3.15
C THR A 104 15.27 20.54 3.66
N HIS A 105 15.40 19.34 4.25
CA HIS A 105 16.64 18.94 4.93
C HIS A 105 17.54 18.04 4.08
N LYS A 106 17.03 17.49 2.97
CA LYS A 106 17.71 16.56 2.06
C LYS A 106 18.32 15.35 2.77
N LEU A 107 17.62 14.82 3.77
CA LEU A 107 18.08 13.68 4.56
C LEU A 107 17.50 12.38 4.01
N ASP A 108 18.36 11.43 3.68
CA ASP A 108 17.97 10.12 3.14
C ASP A 108 17.05 9.33 4.07
N ARG A 109 17.24 9.46 5.39
CA ARG A 109 16.41 8.79 6.41
C ARG A 109 14.94 9.21 6.36
N LEU A 110 14.64 10.37 5.78
CA LEU A 110 13.30 10.93 5.63
C LEU A 110 12.69 10.66 4.26
N ARG A 111 13.43 10.03 3.33
CA ARG A 111 12.95 9.74 1.99
C ARG A 111 11.73 8.81 2.04
N PRO A 112 10.57 9.20 1.50
CA PRO A 112 9.47 8.28 1.31
C PRO A 112 9.89 7.13 0.38
N ASN A 113 9.43 5.92 0.67
CA ASN A 113 9.68 4.73 -0.15
C ASN A 113 8.36 4.09 -0.58
N VAL A 114 8.43 3.04 -1.40
CA VAL A 114 7.28 2.31 -1.92
C VAL A 114 6.33 1.83 -0.82
N ARG A 115 6.84 1.50 0.37
CA ARG A 115 6.01 1.09 1.52
C ARG A 115 5.22 2.27 2.08
N THR A 116 5.81 3.47 2.15
CA THR A 116 5.11 4.69 2.57
C THR A 116 3.95 4.99 1.62
N TYR A 117 4.22 5.10 0.32
CA TYR A 117 3.16 5.37 -0.68
C TYR A 117 2.08 4.28 -0.68
N THR A 118 2.47 2.99 -0.63
CA THR A 118 1.51 1.88 -0.56
C THR A 118 0.64 1.94 0.71
N ALA A 119 1.20 2.36 1.84
CA ALA A 119 0.45 2.53 3.08
C ALA A 119 -0.61 3.64 2.95
N VAL A 120 -0.28 4.76 2.31
CA VAL A 120 -1.24 5.85 2.03
C VAL A 120 -2.35 5.38 1.10
N ILE A 121 -2.01 4.73 -0.02
CA ILE A 121 -3.01 4.14 -0.95
C ILE A 121 -3.93 3.16 -0.20
N THR A 122 -3.36 2.36 0.70
CA THR A 122 -4.12 1.40 1.51
C THR A 122 -5.03 2.09 2.54
N ALA A 123 -4.60 3.22 3.11
CA ALA A 123 -5.42 4.02 4.01
C ALA A 123 -6.65 4.59 3.29
N HIS A 124 -6.48 5.11 2.07
CA HIS A 124 -7.60 5.47 1.20
C HIS A 124 -8.49 4.28 0.85
N ALA A 125 -7.91 3.12 0.54
CA ALA A 125 -8.70 1.95 0.19
C ALA A 125 -9.67 1.51 1.31
N LYS A 126 -9.25 1.71 2.56
CA LYS A 126 -9.99 1.33 3.78
C LYS A 126 -10.83 2.47 4.37
N SER A 127 -10.66 3.70 3.90
CA SER A 127 -11.46 4.84 4.32
C SER A 127 -12.87 4.79 3.70
N ARG A 128 -13.75 5.63 4.25
CA ARG A 128 -15.13 5.85 3.75
C ARG A 128 -15.29 7.23 3.10
N SER A 129 -14.21 7.79 2.56
CA SER A 129 -14.21 9.11 1.93
C SER A 129 -14.74 9.05 0.49
N PHE A 130 -15.48 10.10 0.11
CA PHE A 130 -15.76 10.42 -1.29
C PHE A 130 -14.42 10.68 -2.03
N ASN A 131 -14.36 10.43 -3.34
CA ASN A 131 -13.14 10.58 -4.16
C ASN A 131 -11.95 9.67 -3.74
N LYS A 132 -12.14 8.65 -2.91
CA LYS A 132 -11.02 7.83 -2.42
C LYS A 132 -10.23 7.13 -3.54
N ALA A 133 -10.89 6.80 -4.66
CA ALA A 133 -10.21 6.25 -5.83
C ALA A 133 -9.24 7.26 -6.46
N ARG A 134 -9.67 8.53 -6.57
CA ARG A 134 -8.85 9.63 -7.07
C ARG A 134 -7.69 9.94 -6.14
N ALA A 135 -7.94 9.99 -4.83
CA ALA A 135 -6.90 10.25 -3.84
C ALA A 135 -5.84 9.11 -3.81
N ALA A 136 -6.29 7.85 -3.85
CA ALA A 136 -5.40 6.71 -4.00
C ALA A 136 -4.58 6.75 -5.30
N ALA A 137 -5.19 7.17 -6.42
CA ALA A 137 -4.49 7.33 -7.69
C ALA A 137 -3.41 8.44 -7.62
N SER A 138 -3.73 9.56 -6.98
CA SER A 138 -2.78 10.66 -6.75
C SER A 138 -1.55 10.19 -5.97
N ALA A 139 -1.74 9.39 -4.90
CA ALA A 139 -0.63 8.81 -4.14
C ALA A 139 0.22 7.84 -4.99
N LEU A 140 -0.40 7.05 -5.88
CA LEU A 140 0.33 6.21 -6.81
C LEU A 140 1.11 7.03 -7.85
N ASP A 141 0.55 8.13 -8.35
CA ASP A 141 1.21 9.00 -9.33
C ASP A 141 2.37 9.79 -8.70
N ARG A 142 2.31 10.13 -7.40
CA ARG A 142 3.46 10.61 -6.62
C ARG A 142 4.58 9.58 -6.56
N LEU A 143 4.26 8.31 -6.28
CA LEU A 143 5.25 7.22 -6.30
C LEU A 143 5.91 7.08 -7.68
N LYS A 144 5.12 7.11 -8.75
CA LYS A 144 5.65 7.04 -10.13
C LYS A 144 6.55 8.22 -10.44
N SER A 145 6.15 9.44 -10.06
CA SER A 145 6.96 10.66 -10.23
C SER A 145 8.28 10.57 -9.46
N ALA A 146 8.25 10.08 -8.22
CA ALA A 146 9.46 9.85 -7.42
C ALA A 146 10.42 8.84 -8.08
N TYR A 147 9.89 7.77 -8.67
CA TYR A 147 10.69 6.82 -9.43
C TYR A 147 11.25 7.42 -10.73
N ALA A 148 10.44 8.14 -11.50
CA ALA A 148 10.88 8.81 -12.72
C ALA A 148 12.00 9.83 -12.45
N ALA A 149 11.94 10.53 -11.31
CA ALA A 149 12.95 11.52 -10.94
C ALA A 149 14.27 10.92 -10.43
N SER A 150 14.27 9.69 -9.89
CA SER A 150 15.42 9.15 -9.16
C SER A 150 15.92 7.79 -9.64
N ALA A 151 15.12 7.04 -10.40
CA ALA A 151 15.33 5.65 -10.78
C ALA A 151 15.66 4.71 -9.60
N SER A 152 15.34 5.12 -8.36
CA SER A 152 15.69 4.36 -7.17
C SER A 152 14.73 3.21 -6.94
N ASP A 153 15.29 2.04 -6.63
CA ASP A 153 14.52 0.86 -6.26
C ASP A 153 13.66 1.08 -5.00
N ASP A 154 14.05 2.00 -4.11
CA ASP A 154 13.25 2.35 -2.92
C ASP A 154 11.85 2.86 -3.26
N VAL A 155 11.68 3.51 -4.41
CA VAL A 155 10.40 4.08 -4.87
C VAL A 155 9.89 3.41 -6.13
N ARG A 156 10.45 2.26 -6.52
CA ARG A 156 9.97 1.50 -7.68
C ARG A 156 8.52 1.04 -7.44
N PRO A 157 7.55 1.41 -8.31
CA PRO A 157 6.19 0.90 -8.22
C PRO A 157 6.16 -0.63 -8.27
N ASN A 158 5.22 -1.23 -7.54
CA ASN A 158 5.07 -2.68 -7.47
C ASN A 158 3.60 -3.11 -7.46
N VAL A 159 3.38 -4.42 -7.58
CA VAL A 159 2.06 -5.05 -7.64
C VAL A 159 1.21 -4.73 -6.41
N ALA A 160 1.83 -4.55 -5.24
CA ALA A 160 1.12 -4.21 -4.01
C ALA A 160 0.52 -2.80 -4.06
N ALA A 161 1.27 -1.80 -4.53
CA ALA A 161 0.78 -0.44 -4.70
C ALA A 161 -0.41 -0.37 -5.67
N TYR A 162 -0.29 -1.03 -6.82
CA TYR A 162 -1.38 -1.12 -7.80
C TYR A 162 -2.60 -1.90 -7.28
N THR A 163 -2.38 -3.03 -6.59
CA THR A 163 -3.48 -3.82 -6.01
C THR A 163 -4.22 -3.03 -4.93
N SER A 164 -3.51 -2.24 -4.11
CA SER A 164 -4.14 -1.33 -3.15
C SER A 164 -4.99 -0.25 -3.84
N LEU A 165 -4.55 0.28 -4.99
CA LEU A 165 -5.35 1.22 -5.79
C LEU A 165 -6.60 0.54 -6.35
N LEU A 166 -6.48 -0.65 -6.95
CA LEU A 166 -7.63 -1.41 -7.44
C LEU A 166 -8.64 -1.67 -6.30
N ASN A 167 -8.15 -1.97 -5.09
CA ASN A 167 -9.00 -2.16 -3.93
C ASN A 167 -9.72 -0.86 -3.51
N ALA A 168 -9.06 0.29 -3.59
CA ALA A 168 -9.71 1.59 -3.36
C ALA A 168 -10.84 1.85 -4.36
N CYS A 169 -10.62 1.55 -5.63
CA CYS A 169 -11.65 1.64 -6.68
C CYS A 169 -12.80 0.67 -6.44
N ALA A 170 -12.52 -0.60 -6.12
CA ALA A 170 -13.53 -1.64 -5.93
C ALA A 170 -14.55 -1.31 -4.82
N PHE A 171 -14.15 -0.50 -3.85
CA PHE A 171 -15.00 -0.07 -2.74
C PHE A 171 -15.40 1.40 -2.82
N ALA A 172 -15.26 2.05 -3.98
CA ALA A 172 -15.66 3.45 -4.16
C ALA A 172 -17.11 3.68 -3.70
N VAL A 173 -17.32 4.73 -2.92
CA VAL A 173 -18.61 5.11 -2.35
C VAL A 173 -19.05 6.40 -3.02
N GLY A 174 -20.26 6.43 -3.55
CA GLY A 174 -20.78 7.62 -4.21
C GLY A 174 -21.83 7.31 -5.28
N ASP A 175 -22.11 8.34 -6.06
CA ASP A 175 -23.05 8.32 -7.17
C ASP A 175 -22.47 7.62 -8.42
N ALA A 176 -23.26 7.57 -9.49
CA ALA A 176 -22.85 6.94 -10.75
C ALA A 176 -21.60 7.60 -11.38
N PRO A 177 -21.44 8.94 -11.39
CA PRO A 177 -20.20 9.60 -11.79
C PRO A 177 -18.97 9.12 -11.01
N GLU A 178 -19.04 9.06 -9.67
CA GLU A 178 -17.91 8.63 -8.83
C GLU A 178 -17.53 7.17 -9.12
N LYS A 179 -18.52 6.27 -9.23
CA LYS A 179 -18.27 4.86 -9.58
C LYS A 179 -17.68 4.70 -10.98
N ARG A 180 -18.13 5.50 -11.96
CA ARG A 180 -17.59 5.51 -13.32
C ARG A 180 -16.14 5.96 -13.35
N GLU A 181 -15.81 7.00 -12.61
CA GLU A 181 -14.43 7.47 -12.49
C GLU A 181 -13.54 6.43 -11.80
N ALA A 182 -14.02 5.80 -10.71
CA ALA A 182 -13.29 4.72 -10.03
C ALA A 182 -13.02 3.54 -10.98
N LEU A 183 -13.98 3.17 -11.83
CA LEU A 183 -13.82 2.13 -12.85
C LEU A 183 -12.77 2.53 -13.90
N ARG A 184 -12.78 3.79 -14.37
CA ARG A 184 -11.80 4.30 -15.33
C ARG A 184 -10.38 4.26 -14.75
N ILE A 185 -10.22 4.70 -13.50
CA ILE A 185 -8.93 4.65 -12.79
C ILE A 185 -8.45 3.21 -12.67
N ALA A 186 -9.31 2.28 -12.25
CA ALA A 186 -8.96 0.87 -12.10
C ALA A 186 -8.54 0.23 -13.43
N ALA A 187 -9.30 0.49 -14.51
CA ALA A 187 -8.99 -0.02 -15.85
C ALA A 187 -7.62 0.48 -16.33
N ALA A 188 -7.32 1.78 -16.17
CA ALA A 188 -6.03 2.35 -16.54
C ALA A 188 -4.87 1.75 -15.72
N ALA A 189 -5.05 1.58 -14.41
CA ALA A 189 -4.03 0.97 -13.55
C ALA A 189 -3.77 -0.49 -13.92
N TYR A 190 -4.84 -1.26 -14.14
CA TYR A 190 -4.74 -2.67 -14.54
C TYR A 190 -4.09 -2.83 -15.92
N GLN A 191 -4.42 -1.97 -16.89
CA GLN A 191 -3.76 -1.95 -18.19
C GLN A 191 -2.26 -1.66 -18.05
N GLN A 192 -1.86 -0.70 -17.22
CA GLN A 192 -0.44 -0.43 -16.96
C GLN A 192 0.29 -1.63 -16.34
N MET A 193 -0.34 -2.36 -15.41
CA MET A 193 0.26 -3.60 -14.88
C MET A 193 0.43 -4.67 -15.97
N CYS A 194 -0.53 -4.74 -16.90
CA CYS A 194 -0.59 -5.73 -17.96
C CYS A 194 0.41 -5.50 -19.10
N SER A 195 0.72 -4.25 -19.42
CA SER A 195 1.65 -3.88 -20.51
C SER A 195 3.01 -3.36 -20.02
N ASP A 196 3.14 -3.03 -18.73
CA ASP A 196 4.33 -2.41 -18.12
C ASP A 196 4.98 -1.33 -19.01
N PRO A 197 4.22 -0.33 -19.49
CA PRO A 197 4.71 0.64 -20.47
C PRO A 197 5.83 1.54 -19.92
N ASN A 198 5.97 1.58 -18.60
CA ASN A 198 6.92 2.44 -17.88
C ASN A 198 8.14 1.67 -17.37
N GLY A 199 8.27 0.38 -17.68
CA GLY A 199 9.46 -0.42 -17.36
C GLY A 199 9.72 -0.61 -15.87
N TYR A 200 8.67 -0.74 -15.06
CA TYR A 200 8.83 -1.05 -13.63
C TYR A 200 9.35 -2.49 -13.41
N GLY A 201 9.16 -3.36 -14.40
CA GLY A 201 9.64 -4.73 -14.45
C GLY A 201 8.62 -5.74 -13.91
N ALA A 202 9.08 -6.97 -13.66
CA ALA A 202 8.23 -8.04 -13.14
C ALA A 202 7.52 -7.69 -11.82
N GLY A 203 8.02 -6.69 -11.08
CA GLY A 203 7.46 -6.23 -9.82
C GLY A 203 6.03 -5.67 -9.91
N VAL A 204 5.55 -5.19 -11.08
CA VAL A 204 4.18 -4.67 -11.25
C VAL A 204 3.21 -5.62 -11.93
N ARG A 205 3.70 -6.76 -12.45
CA ARG A 205 2.85 -7.71 -13.16
C ARG A 205 1.73 -8.23 -12.26
N PRO A 206 0.50 -8.42 -12.78
CA PRO A 206 -0.60 -8.95 -11.99
C PRO A 206 -0.27 -10.34 -11.42
N ASN A 207 -0.66 -10.56 -10.17
CA ASN A 207 -0.65 -11.88 -9.52
C ASN A 207 -2.08 -12.26 -9.13
N GLN A 208 -2.28 -13.41 -8.47
CA GLN A 208 -3.59 -13.91 -8.07
C GLN A 208 -4.42 -12.88 -7.26
N TYR A 209 -3.75 -12.03 -6.47
CA TYR A 209 -4.42 -11.01 -5.67
C TYR A 209 -4.84 -9.81 -6.53
N ALA A 210 -4.00 -9.37 -7.46
CA ALA A 210 -4.35 -8.31 -8.41
C ALA A 210 -5.53 -8.73 -9.30
N TYR A 211 -5.51 -9.95 -9.86
CA TYR A 211 -6.61 -10.49 -10.66
C TYR A 211 -7.92 -10.58 -9.88
N GLY A 212 -7.89 -11.18 -8.68
CA GLY A 212 -9.07 -11.27 -7.82
C GLY A 212 -9.62 -9.89 -7.42
N THR A 213 -8.74 -8.89 -7.25
CA THR A 213 -9.15 -7.51 -6.95
C THR A 213 -9.78 -6.83 -8.17
N MET A 214 -9.22 -7.00 -9.37
CA MET A 214 -9.81 -6.44 -10.59
C MET A 214 -11.16 -7.08 -10.91
N LEU A 215 -11.35 -8.38 -10.68
CA LEU A 215 -12.66 -9.02 -10.78
C LEU A 215 -13.67 -8.38 -9.83
N ARG A 216 -13.26 -8.09 -8.59
CA ARG A 216 -14.10 -7.38 -7.62
C ARG A 216 -14.45 -5.95 -8.05
N VAL A 217 -13.51 -5.24 -8.70
CA VAL A 217 -13.81 -3.94 -9.34
C VAL A 217 -14.96 -4.11 -10.32
N CYS A 218 -14.89 -5.09 -11.22
CA CYS A 218 -15.95 -5.36 -12.19
C CYS A 218 -17.28 -5.71 -11.50
N SER A 219 -17.26 -6.58 -10.49
CA SER A 219 -18.48 -6.99 -9.76
C SER A 219 -19.19 -5.83 -9.07
N ASN A 220 -18.43 -4.89 -8.50
CA ASN A 220 -18.97 -3.82 -7.67
C ASN A 220 -19.32 -2.54 -8.46
N LEU A 221 -18.58 -2.25 -9.54
CA LEU A 221 -18.73 -0.99 -10.27
C LEU A 221 -19.51 -1.13 -11.59
N ILE A 222 -19.56 -2.33 -12.17
CA ILE A 222 -20.32 -2.57 -13.41
C ILE A 222 -21.68 -3.19 -13.03
N PRO A 223 -22.81 -2.62 -13.48
CA PRO A 223 -24.12 -3.22 -13.27
C PRO A 223 -24.23 -4.64 -13.84
N PRO A 224 -25.10 -5.51 -13.29
CA PRO A 224 -25.41 -6.81 -13.88
C PRO A 224 -25.78 -6.73 -15.35
N GLY A 225 -25.19 -7.61 -16.16
CA GLY A 225 -25.46 -7.72 -17.59
C GLY A 225 -24.23 -8.12 -18.41
N LYS A 226 -24.43 -8.16 -19.73
CA LYS A 226 -23.42 -8.65 -20.70
C LYS A 226 -22.06 -7.96 -20.57
N GLU A 227 -22.03 -6.66 -20.28
CA GLU A 227 -20.79 -5.90 -20.13
C GLU A 227 -19.95 -6.35 -18.92
N ARG A 228 -20.61 -6.61 -17.79
CA ARG A 228 -19.93 -7.13 -16.59
C ARG A 228 -19.38 -8.53 -16.86
N THR A 229 -20.19 -9.39 -17.46
CA THR A 229 -19.82 -10.76 -17.81
C THR A 229 -18.63 -10.76 -18.77
N ALA A 230 -18.67 -9.97 -19.84
CA ALA A 230 -17.56 -9.85 -20.78
C ALA A 230 -16.28 -9.33 -20.11
N SER A 231 -16.40 -8.33 -19.23
CA SER A 231 -15.26 -7.74 -18.50
C SER A 231 -14.62 -8.77 -17.56
N MET A 232 -15.43 -9.46 -16.75
CA MET A 232 -14.95 -10.48 -15.82
C MET A 232 -14.34 -11.67 -16.55
N THR A 233 -14.96 -12.15 -17.64
CA THR A 233 -14.43 -13.22 -18.49
C THR A 233 -13.08 -12.85 -19.11
N SER A 234 -12.90 -11.60 -19.55
CA SER A 234 -11.63 -11.13 -20.11
C SER A 234 -10.50 -11.16 -19.07
N VAL A 235 -10.77 -10.65 -17.85
CA VAL A 235 -9.82 -10.68 -16.73
C VAL A 235 -9.50 -12.11 -16.32
N PHE A 236 -10.51 -12.98 -16.21
CA PHE A 236 -10.34 -14.39 -15.86
C PHE A 236 -9.53 -15.16 -16.91
N ARG A 237 -9.82 -14.97 -18.20
CA ARG A 237 -9.09 -15.61 -19.29
C ARG A 237 -7.60 -15.30 -19.20
N ARG A 238 -7.24 -14.03 -19.00
CA ARG A 238 -5.84 -13.63 -18.82
C ARG A 238 -5.22 -14.25 -17.57
N CYS A 239 -5.95 -14.27 -16.45
CA CYS A 239 -5.50 -14.91 -15.21
C CYS A 239 -5.21 -16.41 -15.42
N LYS A 240 -6.09 -17.11 -16.14
CA LYS A 240 -5.95 -18.51 -16.54
C LYS A 240 -4.74 -18.71 -17.45
N ASP A 241 -4.63 -17.92 -18.49
CA ASP A 241 -3.55 -18.02 -19.48
C ASP A 241 -2.20 -17.75 -18.83
N GLU A 242 -2.11 -16.82 -17.88
CA GLU A 242 -0.89 -16.53 -17.11
C GLU A 242 -0.68 -17.47 -15.91
N GLY A 243 -1.64 -18.35 -15.58
CA GLY A 243 -1.45 -19.39 -14.57
C GLY A 243 -1.61 -18.93 -13.11
N PHE A 244 -2.41 -17.89 -12.85
CA PHE A 244 -2.63 -17.30 -11.53
C PHE A 244 -4.00 -17.59 -10.91
N VAL A 245 -4.75 -18.56 -11.43
CA VAL A 245 -6.08 -18.91 -10.91
C VAL A 245 -5.95 -19.65 -9.58
N ASN A 246 -6.57 -19.08 -8.54
CA ASN A 246 -6.73 -19.72 -7.25
C ASN A 246 -8.20 -19.64 -6.79
N GLU A 247 -8.48 -20.15 -5.60
CA GLU A 247 -9.83 -20.16 -5.02
C GLU A 247 -10.38 -18.74 -4.82
N THR A 248 -9.51 -17.74 -4.64
CA THR A 248 -9.91 -16.34 -4.46
C THR A 248 -10.39 -15.72 -5.78
N VAL A 249 -9.71 -16.01 -6.89
CA VAL A 249 -10.12 -15.61 -8.24
C VAL A 249 -11.48 -16.24 -8.58
N LEU A 250 -11.66 -17.54 -8.34
CA LEU A 250 -12.93 -18.23 -8.61
C LEU A 250 -14.08 -17.73 -7.72
N ARG A 251 -13.79 -17.45 -6.44
CA ARG A 251 -14.77 -16.81 -5.55
C ARG A 251 -15.18 -15.43 -6.04
N ALA A 252 -14.25 -14.65 -6.60
CA ALA A 252 -14.56 -13.35 -7.17
C ALA A 252 -15.46 -13.47 -8.41
N MET A 253 -15.23 -14.48 -9.27
CA MET A 253 -16.12 -14.80 -10.40
C MET A 253 -17.55 -15.10 -9.93
N ARG A 254 -17.70 -16.03 -8.98
CA ARG A 254 -19.00 -16.41 -8.41
C ARG A 254 -19.72 -15.26 -7.69
N GLY A 255 -18.97 -14.32 -7.13
CA GLY A 255 -19.54 -13.15 -6.46
C GLY A 255 -20.08 -12.10 -7.43
N GLY A 256 -19.69 -12.13 -8.70
CA GLY A 256 -20.06 -11.12 -9.69
C GLY A 256 -20.96 -11.61 -10.82
N LEU A 257 -21.16 -12.92 -10.99
CA LEU A 257 -21.90 -13.51 -12.11
C LEU A 257 -22.99 -14.46 -11.59
N SER A 258 -24.02 -14.72 -12.42
CA SER A 258 -24.92 -15.86 -12.14
C SER A 258 -24.16 -17.18 -12.24
N GLU A 259 -24.75 -18.27 -11.76
CA GLU A 259 -24.14 -19.59 -11.84
C GLU A 259 -23.88 -20.00 -13.31
N GLU A 260 -24.86 -19.76 -14.19
CA GLU A 260 -24.77 -20.05 -15.63
C GLU A 260 -23.68 -19.22 -16.30
N GLU A 261 -23.67 -17.90 -16.06
CA GLU A 261 -22.65 -16.99 -16.60
C GLU A 261 -21.25 -17.37 -16.11
N CYS A 262 -21.13 -17.81 -14.86
CA CYS A 262 -19.85 -18.22 -14.26
C CYS A 262 -19.33 -19.52 -14.89
N ILE A 263 -20.20 -20.52 -15.09
CA ILE A 263 -19.85 -21.78 -15.76
C ILE A 263 -19.41 -21.50 -17.20
N GLU A 264 -20.16 -20.67 -17.93
CA GLU A 264 -19.84 -20.29 -19.32
C GLU A 264 -18.51 -19.53 -19.39
N ALA A 265 -18.30 -18.54 -18.53
CA ALA A 265 -17.08 -17.73 -18.48
C ALA A 265 -15.82 -18.55 -18.15
N ILE A 266 -15.96 -19.52 -17.24
CA ILE A 266 -14.85 -20.37 -16.80
C ILE A 266 -14.60 -21.50 -17.81
N GLY A 267 -15.65 -21.98 -18.48
CA GLY A 267 -15.59 -23.09 -19.44
C GLY A 267 -15.44 -24.46 -18.78
N SER A 268 -15.69 -24.57 -17.48
CA SER A 268 -15.64 -25.84 -16.72
C SER A 268 -16.50 -25.74 -15.46
N LYS A 269 -17.51 -26.61 -15.37
CA LYS A 269 -18.39 -26.70 -14.19
C LYS A 269 -17.63 -27.13 -12.93
N VAL A 270 -16.71 -28.09 -13.07
CA VAL A 270 -15.89 -28.57 -11.95
C VAL A 270 -15.00 -27.45 -11.42
N ALA A 271 -14.33 -26.71 -12.32
CA ALA A 271 -13.48 -25.60 -11.92
C ALA A 271 -14.29 -24.41 -11.38
N SER A 272 -15.52 -24.17 -11.87
CA SER A 272 -16.38 -23.11 -11.33
C SER A 272 -16.86 -23.39 -9.92
N GLU A 273 -16.98 -24.66 -9.53
CA GLU A 273 -17.38 -25.11 -8.19
C GLU A 273 -16.21 -25.40 -7.27
N ALA A 274 -14.97 -25.36 -7.78
CA ALA A 274 -13.75 -25.64 -7.03
C ALA A 274 -13.67 -24.87 -5.71
N LYS A 275 -13.46 -25.63 -4.62
CA LYS A 275 -13.33 -25.11 -3.25
C LYS A 275 -11.92 -25.23 -2.71
N VAL A 276 -11.12 -26.13 -3.27
CA VAL A 276 -9.72 -26.34 -2.91
C VAL A 276 -8.85 -26.35 -4.17
N ALA A 277 -7.55 -26.04 -4.02
CA ALA A 277 -6.60 -26.00 -5.12
C ALA A 277 -6.53 -27.30 -5.95
N GLY A 278 -6.85 -28.45 -5.35
CA GLY A 278 -6.87 -29.75 -6.04
C GLY A 278 -7.92 -29.83 -7.15
N ASP A 279 -9.00 -29.05 -7.04
CA ASP A 279 -10.09 -29.00 -8.03
C ASP A 279 -9.75 -28.08 -9.22
N ILE A 280 -8.63 -27.35 -9.14
CA ILE A 280 -8.20 -26.38 -10.15
C ILE A 280 -7.10 -27.02 -11.02
N PRO A 281 -7.25 -27.03 -12.36
CA PRO A 281 -6.24 -27.55 -13.27
C PRO A 281 -4.86 -26.96 -13.01
N GLU A 282 -3.82 -27.80 -13.05
CA GLU A 282 -2.46 -27.40 -12.67
C GLU A 282 -1.94 -26.25 -13.54
N GLU A 283 -2.26 -26.27 -14.84
CA GLU A 283 -1.86 -25.26 -15.79
C GLU A 283 -2.49 -23.89 -15.51
N TRP A 284 -3.65 -23.84 -14.84
CA TRP A 284 -4.32 -22.59 -14.43
C TRP A 284 -3.70 -21.99 -13.18
N ARG A 285 -3.00 -22.80 -12.36
CA ARG A 285 -2.43 -22.38 -11.07
C ARG A 285 -0.90 -22.51 -10.99
N ARG A 286 -0.23 -22.74 -12.11
CA ARG A 286 1.23 -22.97 -12.19
C ARG A 286 2.10 -21.85 -11.60
N ASN A 287 1.60 -20.62 -11.57
CA ASN A 287 2.28 -19.46 -10.99
C ASN A 287 1.69 -19.01 -9.64
N VAL A 288 0.69 -19.74 -9.12
CA VAL A 288 0.15 -19.49 -7.78
C VAL A 288 1.17 -19.96 -6.75
N THR A 289 1.75 -19.01 -6.02
CA THR A 289 2.66 -19.34 -4.92
C THR A 289 1.89 -20.05 -3.80
N LYS A 290 2.34 -21.25 -3.42
CA LYS A 290 1.86 -21.93 -2.21
C LYS A 290 2.16 -21.02 -1.01
N GLY A 291 1.13 -20.67 -0.24
CA GLY A 291 1.19 -19.63 0.78
C GLY A 291 2.45 -19.67 1.66
N GLY A 292 3.27 -18.63 1.56
CA GLY A 292 4.29 -18.27 2.53
C GLY A 292 3.87 -16.95 3.17
N GLY A 293 3.26 -17.03 4.36
CA GLY A 293 2.96 -15.86 5.16
C GLY A 293 4.21 -15.10 5.56
N GLY A 294 4.04 -13.79 5.76
CA GLY A 294 4.99 -12.93 6.43
C GLY A 294 6.10 -12.39 5.53
N PHE A 295 6.22 -11.07 5.54
CA PHE A 295 7.48 -10.38 5.27
C PHE A 295 8.63 -11.16 5.94
N ARG A 296 9.44 -11.88 5.15
CA ARG A 296 10.73 -12.37 5.64
C ARG A 296 11.62 -11.15 5.78
N ASN A 297 11.82 -10.77 7.04
CA ASN A 297 12.79 -9.80 7.47
C ASN A 297 14.17 -10.22 6.92
N THR A 298 14.68 -9.50 5.93
CA THR A 298 16.03 -9.70 5.37
C THR A 298 17.07 -9.15 6.37
N GLN A 299 17.19 -9.80 7.51
CA GLN A 299 18.32 -9.69 8.41
C GLN A 299 18.65 -11.08 8.96
N GLN A 300 19.30 -11.89 8.14
CA GLN A 300 20.21 -12.97 8.56
C GLN A 300 20.79 -13.65 7.31
N ARG A 301 21.74 -12.98 6.66
CA ARG A 301 22.73 -13.64 5.77
C ARG A 301 24.00 -12.80 5.70
N ARG A 302 24.66 -12.63 6.83
CA ARG A 302 26.11 -12.31 6.94
C ARG A 302 26.65 -12.81 8.28
N ARG A 303 26.68 -14.12 8.49
CA ARG A 303 27.67 -14.82 9.31
C ARG A 303 27.74 -16.26 8.82
N GLY A 304 28.90 -16.66 8.30
CA GLY A 304 29.19 -18.02 7.84
C GLY A 304 29.93 -18.04 6.51
N GLY A 305 31.26 -17.96 6.56
CA GLY A 305 32.14 -18.28 5.44
C GLY A 305 33.42 -17.46 5.40
N GLY A 306 34.53 -18.07 5.85
CA GLY A 306 35.91 -17.58 5.70
C GLY A 306 36.54 -17.14 7.00
#